data_AF-A0A9J6FEJ6-F1
#
_entry.id   AF-A0A9J6FEJ6-F1
#
_cell.length_a   1.000
_cell.length_b   1.000
_cell.length_c   1.000
_cell.angle_alpha   90.00
_cell.angle_beta   90.00
_cell.angle_gamma   90.00
#
_symmetry.space_group_name_H-M   'P 1'
#
loop_
_entity.id
_entity.type
_entity.pdbx_description
1 polymer ?
#
loop_
_entity_poly.entity_id
_entity_poly.type
_entity_poly.pdbx_seq_one_letter_code
_entity_poly.pdbx_strand_id
1 'polypeptide(L)'
;MAASKRDCDELETIKAIIRSLLIADKRPLTLRQFLCEFKSSEGQELPFKQHGFGDPLEFLRSLPDTVCLTQGSNANEFYVRPTVTKDVQHIQNLVSGQKAPKPLVSRPPTRIKHASGLNKVQHVQNLVNNQKTSKPLVSIGGTRLPVALLLEPQNGDFSF
;
A
#
# COMPACT_ATOMS: atom_id res chain seq x y z
N MET A 1 35.49 1.41 -32.49
CA MET A 1 34.02 1.33 -32.41
C MET A 1 33.55 0.49 -31.21
N ALA A 2 34.06 0.71 -29.99
CA ALA A 2 33.76 -0.14 -28.82
C ALA A 2 32.93 0.56 -27.72
N ALA A 3 32.66 1.87 -27.84
CA ALA A 3 31.93 2.63 -26.82
C ALA A 3 30.41 2.35 -26.87
N SER A 4 29.82 2.32 -28.07
CA SER A 4 28.36 2.21 -28.25
C SER A 4 27.72 0.89 -27.79
N LYS A 5 28.51 -0.16 -27.53
CA LYS A 5 27.99 -1.47 -27.11
C LYS A 5 27.66 -1.46 -25.60
N ARG A 6 28.54 -0.86 -24.78
CA ARG A 6 28.42 -0.89 -23.32
C ARG A 6 27.22 -0.12 -22.79
N ASP A 7 26.90 1.01 -23.43
CA ASP A 7 25.76 1.84 -23.02
C ASP A 7 24.41 1.11 -23.22
N CYS A 8 24.33 0.23 -24.23
CA CYS A 8 23.15 -0.60 -24.48
C CYS A 8 23.00 -1.68 -23.39
N ASP A 9 24.11 -2.35 -23.06
CA ASP A 9 24.13 -3.40 -22.04
C ASP A 9 23.73 -2.86 -20.65
N GLU A 10 24.15 -1.65 -20.31
CA GLU A 10 23.79 -0.98 -19.05
C GLU A 10 22.30 -0.61 -19.01
N LEU A 11 21.77 -0.02 -20.09
CA LEU A 11 20.34 0.31 -20.18
C LEU A 11 19.46 -0.95 -20.12
N GLU A 12 19.86 -2.04 -20.77
CA GLU A 12 19.15 -3.33 -20.71
C GLU A 12 19.15 -3.92 -19.30
N THR A 13 20.26 -3.78 -18.58
CA THR A 13 20.37 -4.18 -17.17
C THR A 13 19.40 -3.39 -16.30
N ILE A 14 19.37 -2.06 -16.47
CA ILE A 14 18.42 -1.19 -15.76
C ILE A 14 16.97 -1.60 -16.08
N LYS A 15 16.63 -1.80 -17.36
CA LYS A 15 15.30 -2.28 -17.77
C LYS A 15 14.92 -3.60 -17.10
N ALA A 16 15.88 -4.53 -16.96
CA ALA A 16 15.64 -5.81 -16.31
C ALA A 16 15.37 -5.66 -14.81
N ILE A 17 16.14 -4.82 -14.11
CA ILE A 17 15.91 -4.50 -12.69
C ILE A 17 14.52 -3.88 -12.50
N ILE A 18 14.17 -2.89 -13.33
CA ILE A 18 12.86 -2.22 -13.28
C ILE A 18 11.73 -3.24 -13.45
N ARG A 19 11.83 -4.14 -14.44
CA ARG A 19 10.85 -5.22 -14.64
C ARG A 19 10.75 -6.13 -13.42
N SER A 20 11.88 -6.56 -12.87
CA SER A 20 11.91 -7.45 -11.69
C SER A 20 11.18 -6.85 -10.49
N LEU A 21 11.44 -5.58 -10.18
CA LEU A 21 10.78 -4.87 -9.08
C LEU A 21 9.26 -4.76 -9.31
N LEU A 22 8.86 -4.34 -10.51
CA LEU A 22 7.45 -4.14 -10.85
C LEU A 22 6.65 -5.45 -10.96
N ILE A 23 7.30 -6.56 -11.29
CA ILE A 23 6.67 -7.90 -11.34
C ILE A 23 6.54 -8.49 -9.95
N ALA A 24 7.52 -8.25 -9.06
CA ALA A 24 7.49 -8.73 -7.68
C ALA A 24 6.31 -8.10 -6.91
N ASP A 25 6.01 -6.83 -7.19
CA ASP A 25 4.87 -6.14 -6.60
C ASP A 25 3.55 -6.44 -7.30
N LYS A 26 2.60 -6.99 -6.53
CA LYS A 26 1.24 -7.26 -7.02
C LYS A 26 0.40 -6.01 -7.23
N ARG A 27 0.84 -4.89 -6.67
CA ARG A 27 0.10 -3.64 -6.63
C ARG A 27 0.80 -2.61 -7.52
N PRO A 28 0.05 -1.73 -8.21
CA PRO A 28 0.67 -0.62 -8.90
C PRO A 28 1.38 0.28 -7.89
N LEU A 29 2.66 0.55 -8.14
CA LEU A 29 3.47 1.43 -7.31
C LEU A 29 3.28 2.87 -7.78
N THR A 30 3.23 3.82 -6.83
CA THR A 30 3.37 5.23 -7.21
C THR A 30 4.81 5.50 -7.63
N LEU A 31 5.05 6.52 -8.47
CA LEU A 31 6.40 6.91 -8.90
C LEU A 31 7.36 7.04 -7.71
N ARG A 32 6.92 7.67 -6.62
CA ARG A 32 7.73 7.85 -5.41
C ARG A 32 8.06 6.53 -4.72
N GLN A 33 7.09 5.61 -4.62
CA GLN A 33 7.32 4.28 -4.03
C GLN A 33 8.31 3.49 -4.88
N PHE A 34 8.11 3.48 -6.19
CA PHE A 34 9.00 2.80 -7.13
C PHE A 34 10.46 3.29 -7.01
N LEU A 35 10.68 4.61 -6.94
CA LEU A 35 12.04 5.16 -6.76
C LEU A 35 12.68 4.73 -5.43
N CYS A 36 11.87 4.60 -4.38
CA CYS A 36 12.34 4.12 -3.09
C CYS A 36 12.70 2.64 -3.14
N GLU A 37 11.88 1.79 -3.77
CA GLU A 37 12.14 0.36 -3.95
C GLU A 37 13.40 0.14 -4.81
N PHE A 38 13.57 0.92 -5.88
CA PHE A 38 14.77 0.87 -6.70
C PHE A 38 16.03 1.18 -5.88
N LYS A 39 15.99 2.26 -5.10
CA LYS A 39 17.10 2.65 -4.21
C LYS A 39 17.37 1.61 -3.12
N SER A 40 16.32 0.98 -2.60
CA SER A 40 16.42 -0.06 -1.57
C SER A 40 17.04 -1.35 -2.13
N SER A 41 16.67 -1.75 -3.35
CA SER A 41 17.17 -2.95 -4.04
C SER A 41 18.61 -2.78 -4.53
N GLU A 42 18.87 -1.71 -5.27
CA GLU A 42 20.15 -1.52 -5.97
C GLU A 42 21.18 -0.73 -5.14
N GLY A 43 20.76 -0.17 -4.01
CA GLY A 43 21.59 0.70 -3.16
C GLY A 43 21.87 2.07 -3.75
N GLN A 44 21.32 2.39 -4.92
CA GLN A 44 21.59 3.61 -5.68
C GLN A 44 20.34 4.19 -6.31
N GLU A 45 20.36 5.50 -6.59
CA GLU A 45 19.24 6.18 -7.23
C GLU A 45 19.15 5.82 -8.71
N LEU A 46 17.94 5.91 -9.27
CA LEU A 46 17.72 5.65 -10.69
C LEU A 46 18.62 6.55 -11.54
N PRO A 47 19.44 6.02 -12.47
CA PRO A 47 20.43 6.81 -13.21
C PRO A 47 19.84 7.62 -14.38
N PHE A 48 18.67 8.24 -14.21
CA PHE A 48 18.00 9.01 -15.27
C PHE A 48 18.85 10.18 -15.80
N LYS A 49 19.64 10.81 -14.92
CA LYS A 49 20.53 11.93 -15.29
C LYS A 49 21.67 11.49 -16.21
N GLN A 50 22.20 10.29 -16.02
CA GLN A 50 23.28 9.73 -16.84
C GLN A 50 22.80 9.43 -18.26
N HIS A 51 21.51 9.12 -18.41
CA HIS A 51 20.85 8.92 -19.69
C HIS A 51 20.30 10.22 -20.32
N GLY A 52 20.58 11.40 -19.75
CA GLY A 52 20.23 12.69 -20.33
C GLY A 52 18.81 13.20 -20.01
N PHE A 53 18.12 12.61 -19.04
CA PHE A 53 16.78 13.03 -18.63
C PHE A 53 16.82 13.98 -17.43
N GLY A 54 15.90 14.96 -17.41
CA GLY A 54 15.76 15.90 -16.29
C GLY A 54 14.98 15.35 -15.11
N ASP A 55 14.05 14.43 -15.39
CA ASP A 55 13.12 13.89 -14.40
C ASP A 55 13.01 12.35 -14.50
N PRO A 56 12.87 11.62 -13.38
CA PRO A 56 12.67 10.17 -13.40
C PRO A 56 11.41 9.73 -14.16
N LEU A 57 10.33 10.51 -14.12
CA LEU A 57 9.10 10.23 -14.85
C LEU A 57 9.34 10.29 -16.36
N GLU A 58 10.14 11.26 -16.81
CA GLU A 58 10.50 11.43 -18.22
C GLU A 58 11.34 10.25 -18.72
N PHE A 59 12.30 9.81 -17.91
CA PHE A 59 13.07 8.60 -18.20
C PHE A 59 12.17 7.37 -18.31
N LEU A 60 11.27 7.15 -17.34
CA LEU A 60 10.34 6.02 -17.40
C LEU A 60 9.38 6.11 -18.60
N ARG A 61 8.95 7.32 -18.99
CA ARG A 61 8.14 7.52 -20.21
C ARG A 61 8.90 7.14 -21.48
N SER A 62 10.22 7.26 -21.50
CA SER A 62 11.06 6.87 -22.64
C SER A 62 11.18 5.35 -22.81
N LEU A 63 10.73 4.54 -21.84
CA LEU A 63 10.85 3.07 -21.83
C LEU A 63 9.48 2.37 -21.92
N PRO A 64 8.66 2.61 -22.97
CA PRO A 64 7.32 2.03 -23.09
C PRO A 64 7.33 0.50 -23.23
N ASP A 65 8.45 -0.06 -23.70
CA ASP A 65 8.67 -1.51 -23.77
C ASP A 65 8.80 -2.18 -22.39
N THR A 66 9.20 -1.40 -21.38
CA THR A 66 9.51 -1.90 -20.03
C THR A 66 8.42 -1.53 -19.03
N VAL A 67 7.92 -0.29 -19.09
CA VAL A 67 6.96 0.24 -18.11
C VAL A 67 5.75 0.89 -18.78
N CYS A 68 4.61 0.77 -18.11
CA CYS A 68 3.39 1.48 -18.42
C CYS A 68 3.10 2.47 -17.29
N LEU A 69 2.95 3.75 -17.65
CA LEU A 69 2.64 4.82 -16.72
C LEU A 69 1.16 5.18 -16.83
N THR A 70 0.47 5.23 -15.69
CA THR A 70 -0.94 5.63 -15.61
C THR A 70 -1.07 6.82 -14.67
N GLN A 71 -1.78 7.86 -15.10
CA GLN A 71 -2.08 9.00 -14.23
C GLN A 71 -3.22 8.64 -13.28
N GLY A 72 -3.06 8.99 -12.00
CA GLY A 72 -4.08 8.84 -10.97
C GLY A 72 -5.15 9.91 -11.06
N SER A 73 -6.08 9.89 -10.09
CA SER A 73 -7.13 10.91 -9.97
C SER A 73 -6.58 12.32 -9.73
N ASN A 74 -5.39 12.41 -9.12
CA ASN A 74 -4.67 13.65 -8.91
C ASN A 74 -3.72 13.90 -10.09
N ALA A 75 -3.66 15.14 -10.58
CA ALA A 75 -2.82 15.50 -11.72
C ALA A 75 -1.32 15.18 -11.53
N ASN A 76 -0.86 15.17 -10.27
CA ASN A 76 0.55 14.94 -9.90
C ASN A 76 0.84 13.51 -9.40
N GLU A 77 -0.09 12.58 -9.57
CA GLU A 77 0.08 11.20 -9.11
C GLU A 77 0.22 10.26 -10.30
N PHE A 78 1.38 9.60 -10.41
CA PHE A 78 1.66 8.63 -11.47
C PHE A 78 1.89 7.25 -10.86
N TYR A 79 1.26 6.25 -11.46
CA TYR A 79 1.41 4.84 -11.14
C TYR A 79 2.28 4.16 -12.20
N VAL A 80 3.22 3.34 -11.75
CA VAL A 80 4.15 2.58 -12.59
C VAL A 80 3.73 1.12 -12.56
N ARG A 81 3.59 0.52 -13.74
CA ARG A 81 3.26 -0.90 -13.92
C ARG A 81 4.23 -1.52 -14.92
N PRO A 82 4.51 -2.84 -14.82
CA PRO A 82 5.31 -3.50 -15.85
C PRO A 82 4.50 -3.57 -17.16
N THR A 83 5.17 -3.36 -18.30
CA THR A 83 4.56 -3.64 -19.60
C THR A 83 4.43 -5.16 -19.74
N VAL A 84 3.18 -5.65 -19.84
CA VAL A 84 2.91 -7.09 -19.90
C VAL A 84 3.19 -7.59 -21.31
N THR A 85 4.40 -8.12 -21.53
CA THR A 85 4.71 -8.94 -22.69
C THR A 85 4.28 -10.40 -22.44
N LYS A 86 4.18 -11.21 -23.50
CA LYS A 86 3.78 -12.63 -23.40
C LYS A 86 4.63 -13.41 -22.37
N ASP A 87 5.90 -13.07 -22.25
CA ASP A 87 6.85 -13.72 -21.33
C ASP A 87 6.60 -13.34 -19.86
N VAL A 88 6.16 -12.10 -19.62
CA VAL A 88 5.89 -11.57 -18.27
C VAL A 88 4.50 -12.00 -17.77
N GLN A 89 3.57 -12.28 -18.67
CA GLN A 89 2.18 -12.63 -18.34
C GLN A 89 2.07 -13.87 -17.43
N HIS A 90 2.86 -14.92 -17.71
CA HIS A 90 2.82 -16.14 -16.91
C HIS A 90 3.29 -15.88 -15.47
N ILE A 91 4.37 -15.12 -15.29
CA ILE A 91 4.91 -14.79 -13.98
C ILE A 91 3.94 -13.90 -13.21
N GLN A 92 3.34 -12.90 -13.84
CA GLN A 92 2.37 -12.01 -13.19
C GLN A 92 1.13 -12.77 -12.68
N ASN A 93 0.67 -13.78 -13.44
CA ASN A 93 -0.42 -14.66 -13.00
C ASN A 93 -0.01 -15.51 -11.78
N LEU A 94 1.24 -15.98 -11.73
CA LEU A 94 1.75 -16.71 -10.57
C LEU A 94 1.89 -15.81 -9.34
N VAL A 95 2.41 -14.60 -9.52
CA VAL A 95 2.62 -13.63 -8.43
C VAL A 95 1.28 -13.14 -7.87
N SER A 96 0.32 -12.78 -8.72
CA SER A 96 -1.02 -12.36 -8.28
C SER A 96 -1.76 -13.43 -7.46
N GLY A 97 -1.51 -14.71 -7.74
CA GLY A 97 -2.11 -15.83 -7.01
C GLY A 97 -1.53 -16.13 -5.62
N GLN A 98 -0.36 -15.57 -5.24
CA GLN A 98 0.20 -15.92 -3.92
C GLN A 98 -0.60 -15.25 -2.79
N LYS A 99 -1.02 -16.07 -1.82
CA LYS A 99 -1.86 -15.66 -0.68
C LYS A 99 -1.10 -14.68 0.21
N ALA A 100 -1.77 -13.59 0.62
CA ALA A 100 -1.26 -12.72 1.67
C ALA A 100 -0.98 -13.55 2.94
N PRO A 101 0.06 -13.21 3.73
CA PRO A 101 0.34 -13.90 4.97
C PRO A 101 -0.91 -13.84 5.87
N LYS A 102 -1.38 -15.00 6.31
CA LYS A 102 -2.52 -15.09 7.24
C LYS A 102 -2.09 -14.39 8.53
N PRO A 103 -2.86 -13.46 9.09
CA PRO A 103 -2.55 -12.93 10.42
C PRO A 103 -2.46 -14.11 11.37
N LEU A 104 -1.33 -14.23 12.07
CA LEU A 104 -1.18 -15.21 13.13
C LEU A 104 -2.23 -14.84 14.19
N VAL A 105 -3.35 -15.56 14.19
CA VAL A 105 -4.30 -15.52 15.29
C VAL A 105 -3.51 -15.93 16.51
N SER A 106 -3.22 -14.96 17.38
CA SER A 106 -2.62 -15.18 18.69
C SER A 106 -3.50 -16.20 19.40
N ARG A 107 -3.04 -17.45 19.46
CA ARG A 107 -3.70 -18.48 20.27
C ARG A 107 -3.73 -17.92 21.71
N PRO A 108 -4.88 -17.87 22.39
CA PRO A 108 -4.91 -17.42 23.77
C PRO A 108 -3.93 -18.28 24.58
N PRO A 109 -3.18 -17.70 25.53
CA PRO A 109 -2.24 -18.48 26.32
C PRO A 109 -3.03 -19.57 27.03
N THR A 110 -2.69 -20.83 26.74
CA THR A 110 -3.18 -21.98 27.49
C THR A 110 -2.75 -21.77 28.94
N ARG A 111 -3.69 -21.39 29.80
CA ARG A 111 -3.47 -21.19 31.23
C ARG A 111 -3.01 -22.50 31.84
N ILE A 112 -1.70 -22.66 32.05
CA ILE A 112 -1.14 -23.77 32.81
C ILE A 112 -1.61 -23.60 34.27
N LYS A 113 -2.43 -24.54 34.75
CA LYS A 113 -2.85 -24.59 36.15
C LYS A 113 -1.70 -25.19 36.97
N HIS A 114 -0.84 -24.37 37.55
CA HIS A 114 -0.04 -24.80 38.70
C HIS A 114 -0.81 -24.50 39.98
N ALA A 115 -1.18 -25.55 40.69
CA ALA A 115 -1.75 -25.48 42.03
C ALA A 115 -0.63 -25.22 43.04
N SER A 116 -0.78 -24.20 43.90
CA SER A 116 -0.64 -24.30 45.37
C SER A 116 -0.53 -22.92 46.04
N GLY A 117 -1.58 -22.53 46.77
CA GLY A 117 -1.58 -21.82 48.06
C GLY A 117 -0.85 -20.48 48.23
N LEU A 118 -1.59 -19.41 48.54
CA LEU A 118 -1.53 -18.69 49.82
C LEU A 118 -2.69 -17.67 49.97
N ASN A 119 -3.20 -17.54 51.20
CA ASN A 119 -4.39 -16.82 51.67
C ASN A 119 -4.21 -15.27 51.67
N LYS A 120 -5.17 -14.44 51.19
CA LYS A 120 -6.42 -13.92 51.83
C LYS A 120 -6.24 -12.48 52.34
N VAL A 121 -6.95 -11.50 51.76
CA VAL A 121 -7.68 -10.46 52.53
C VAL A 121 -8.93 -10.08 51.74
N GLN A 122 -10.08 -10.19 52.41
CA GLN A 122 -11.40 -9.85 51.91
C GLN A 122 -11.69 -8.37 52.14
N HIS A 123 -12.31 -7.70 51.17
CA HIS A 123 -13.07 -6.47 51.43
C HIS A 123 -14.45 -6.58 50.75
N VAL A 124 -15.41 -6.93 51.61
CA VAL A 124 -16.86 -6.66 51.67
C VAL A 124 -17.65 -6.45 50.38
N GLN A 125 -18.71 -7.26 50.25
CA GLN A 125 -19.73 -7.29 49.20
C GLN A 125 -20.55 -5.98 49.06
N ASN A 126 -21.06 -5.74 47.85
CA ASN A 126 -22.45 -5.30 47.72
C ASN A 126 -23.17 -6.01 46.57
N LEU A 127 -24.40 -6.41 46.89
CA LEU A 127 -25.34 -7.27 46.19
C LEU A 127 -26.38 -6.38 45.48
N VAL A 128 -26.77 -6.71 44.25
CA VAL A 128 -28.18 -6.72 43.73
C VAL A 128 -28.22 -6.65 42.19
N ASN A 129 -28.57 -7.81 41.62
CA ASN A 129 -29.55 -8.10 40.56
C ASN A 129 -29.82 -7.07 39.44
N ASN A 130 -29.66 -7.52 38.19
CA ASN A 130 -30.76 -7.90 37.26
C ASN A 130 -30.14 -8.28 35.89
N GLN A 131 -30.10 -9.55 35.49
CA GLN A 131 -31.15 -10.29 34.78
C GLN A 131 -31.68 -9.60 33.50
N LYS A 132 -31.65 -10.40 32.42
CA LYS A 132 -32.37 -10.28 31.13
C LYS A 132 -31.78 -9.27 30.12
N THR A 133 -31.64 -9.56 28.84
CA THR A 133 -32.08 -10.67 27.99
C THR A 133 -31.39 -10.58 26.63
N SER A 134 -31.12 -11.75 26.04
CA SER A 134 -31.12 -12.12 24.62
C SER A 134 -31.16 -11.05 23.50
N LYS A 135 -30.24 -11.27 22.54
CA LYS A 135 -30.27 -11.07 21.06
C LYS A 135 -31.69 -11.19 20.42
N PRO A 136 -31.98 -10.82 19.14
CA PRO A 136 -31.05 -10.70 17.99
C PRO A 136 -31.40 -9.69 16.84
N LEU A 137 -30.52 -9.64 15.82
CA LEU A 137 -30.74 -9.48 14.35
C LEU A 137 -31.71 -8.40 13.79
N VAL A 138 -31.21 -7.44 12.98
CA VAL A 138 -31.17 -7.46 11.49
C VAL A 138 -30.99 -6.05 10.91
N SER A 139 -30.30 -6.01 9.77
CA SER A 139 -30.06 -4.88 8.86
C SER A 139 -31.34 -4.39 8.19
N ILE A 140 -31.57 -3.07 8.09
CA ILE A 140 -32.20 -2.41 6.92
C ILE A 140 -31.73 -0.93 6.89
N GLY A 141 -31.42 -0.40 5.70
CA GLY A 141 -30.85 0.94 5.52
C GLY A 141 -31.77 2.12 5.84
N GLY A 142 -31.20 3.32 5.71
CA GLY A 142 -31.92 4.58 5.52
C GLY A 142 -31.98 5.51 6.73
N THR A 143 -31.18 6.59 6.67
CA THR A 143 -31.34 7.88 7.41
C THR A 143 -31.14 7.80 8.94
N ARG A 144 -30.77 8.83 9.73
CA ARG A 144 -30.76 10.30 9.60
C ARG A 144 -30.02 10.91 10.81
N LEU A 145 -29.06 11.84 10.56
CA LEU A 145 -28.63 13.08 11.27
C LEU A 145 -28.47 13.15 12.82
N PRO A 146 -27.55 14.01 13.33
CA PRO A 146 -27.90 15.42 13.65
C PRO A 146 -26.79 16.41 13.19
N VAL A 147 -27.05 17.53 12.49
CA VAL A 147 -27.67 18.82 12.89
C VAL A 147 -27.31 19.26 14.31
N ALA A 148 -26.14 19.89 14.50
CA ALA A 148 -25.90 20.98 15.46
C ALA A 148 -24.41 21.37 15.53
N LEU A 149 -24.06 22.55 14.99
CA LEU A 149 -23.10 23.56 15.48
C LEU A 149 -22.74 24.49 14.30
N LEU A 150 -23.59 25.48 13.99
CA LEU A 150 -23.53 26.88 14.49
C LEU A 150 -22.44 27.69 13.75
N LEU A 151 -22.84 28.40 12.69
CA LEU A 151 -22.95 29.88 12.58
C LEU A 151 -21.58 30.58 12.76
N GLU A 152 -20.95 31.08 11.70
CA GLU A 152 -21.17 32.37 10.99
C GLU A 152 -19.94 33.28 11.28
N PRO A 153 -19.75 34.43 10.60
CA PRO A 153 -19.91 34.77 9.18
C PRO A 153 -18.58 35.38 8.66
N GLN A 154 -18.55 35.93 7.44
CA GLN A 154 -18.05 37.29 7.12
C GLN A 154 -17.77 37.43 5.61
N ASN A 155 -18.64 38.23 4.99
CA ASN A 155 -18.33 39.32 4.04
C ASN A 155 -17.78 39.01 2.64
N GLY A 156 -18.42 39.63 1.65
CA GLY A 156 -17.70 40.15 0.48
C GLY A 156 -18.38 39.92 -0.86
N ASP A 157 -19.63 40.35 -1.00
CA ASP A 157 -20.26 40.58 -2.30
C ASP A 157 -19.52 41.73 -3.01
N PHE A 158 -18.93 41.42 -4.17
CA PHE A 158 -18.35 42.38 -5.10
C PHE A 158 -19.00 42.15 -6.47
N SER A 159 -19.54 43.23 -7.05
CA SER A 159 -20.01 43.46 -8.45
C SER A 159 -21.51 43.78 -8.48
N PHE A 160 -21.99 44.95 -8.88
CA PHE A 160 -21.49 46.00 -9.79
C PHE A 160 -21.93 47.39 -9.32
#